data_AF-A0AAE4L2F3-F1
#
_entry.id   AF-A0AAE4L2F3-F1
#
_cell.length_a   1.000
_cell.length_b   1.000
_cell.length_c   1.000
_cell.angle_alpha   90.00
_cell.angle_beta   90.00
_cell.angle_gamma   90.00
#
_symmetry.space_group_name_H-M   'P 1'
#
loop_
_entity.id
_entity.type
_entity.pdbx_description
1 polymer ?
#
loop_
_entity_poly.entity_id
_entity_poly.type
_entity_poly.pdbx_seq_one_letter_code
_entity_poly.pdbx_strand_id
1 'polypeptide(L)'
;MEKEQRLYSVSQLYGLNPVDIQSKINDWLVMSRLLLEPDKMSINGKEQEFELNQLRQMIEGFGTKEDVWFRLSNEAEEATVHLMGDTLFEKWIIQKSNFHYWEAVYLDYLKNRLIEHGFFAYIRSYEEYLYHNTSELDKRRSFETAEETHALPKMKGLNGDVVVDCNSFPGYDVFYKGVCLTACWWLFLGEPYKKLFAKQLLLEIQQVERVAELGSGVFFELYKDPFQWKEVANLGFQQLFRDQLGIPQLAYTNGVGLLKQPYIEFAFDDTVIQTVQYQNEQFQPTEKNYASYFVTRTYDSLTDQYRVNRMKGGLNALAYFPWIDEESERMMNYHILYPELTLDKGLAAFEYYIRDSLEFEIQDQRYKDYTAVLQLFIPKKAFLDFPLEELKSVLKDMTIHQVSRKNDSLTFSLEKESQHLIVSFIDQKKVSAKNQLDILEI
;
A
#
# COMPACT_ATOMS: atom_id res chain seq x y z
N MET A 1 1.89 -5.30 -33.81
CA MET A 1 0.89 -6.26 -33.30
C MET A 1 0.50 -5.75 -31.93
N GLU A 2 -0.72 -5.24 -31.75
CA GLU A 2 -1.22 -4.98 -30.40
C GLU A 2 -1.16 -6.29 -29.63
N LYS A 3 -0.52 -6.29 -28.46
CA LYS A 3 -0.60 -7.44 -27.57
C LYS A 3 -2.07 -7.62 -27.20
N GLU A 4 -2.59 -8.83 -27.33
CA GLU A 4 -3.92 -9.12 -26.82
C GLU A 4 -3.95 -8.87 -25.31
N GLN A 5 -4.86 -7.98 -24.90
CA GLN A 5 -5.04 -7.63 -23.51
C GLN A 5 -5.57 -8.84 -22.74
N ARG A 6 -5.06 -9.03 -21.53
CA ARG A 6 -5.46 -10.12 -20.64
C ARG A 6 -5.88 -9.57 -19.30
N LEU A 7 -6.86 -10.22 -18.69
CA LEU A 7 -7.27 -10.03 -17.32
C LEU A 7 -6.35 -10.85 -16.41
N TYR A 8 -6.09 -10.33 -15.22
CA TYR A 8 -5.41 -11.01 -14.15
C TYR A 8 -6.28 -10.97 -12.90
N SER A 9 -6.57 -12.14 -12.35
CA SER A 9 -7.37 -12.27 -11.14
C SER A 9 -6.68 -13.18 -10.15
N VAL A 10 -6.75 -12.82 -8.87
CA VAL A 10 -6.24 -13.60 -7.76
C VAL A 10 -7.29 -13.64 -6.67
N SER A 11 -7.48 -14.80 -6.05
CA SER A 11 -8.32 -14.94 -4.87
C SER A 11 -7.76 -15.96 -3.89
N GLN A 12 -7.90 -15.69 -2.61
CA GLN A 12 -7.59 -16.63 -1.55
C GLN A 12 -8.83 -16.90 -0.70
N LEU A 13 -9.11 -18.19 -0.50
CA LEU A 13 -10.12 -18.71 0.41
C LEU A 13 -9.44 -19.34 1.63
N TYR A 14 -10.07 -19.31 2.80
CA TYR A 14 -9.51 -19.87 4.03
C TYR A 14 -10.56 -20.53 4.91
N GLY A 15 -10.11 -21.36 5.86
CA GLY A 15 -10.98 -22.06 6.80
C GLY A 15 -11.88 -23.09 6.11
N LEU A 16 -11.38 -23.72 5.04
CA LEU A 16 -12.12 -24.71 4.27
C LEU A 16 -12.10 -26.07 4.98
N ASN A 17 -13.27 -26.69 5.13
CA ASN A 17 -13.35 -28.08 5.54
C ASN A 17 -13.14 -29.02 4.33
N PRO A 18 -12.94 -30.34 4.51
CA PRO A 18 -12.73 -31.26 3.39
C PRO A 18 -13.81 -31.23 2.29
N VAL A 19 -15.08 -31.06 2.65
CA VAL A 19 -16.20 -30.98 1.70
C VAL A 19 -16.11 -29.69 0.89
N ASP A 20 -15.79 -28.57 1.55
CA ASP A 20 -15.59 -27.28 0.88
C ASP A 20 -14.42 -27.38 -0.11
N ILE A 21 -13.29 -27.96 0.30
CA ILE A 21 -12.10 -28.13 -0.56
C ILE A 21 -12.47 -28.87 -1.84
N GLN A 22 -13.13 -30.02 -1.72
CA GLN A 22 -13.55 -30.81 -2.88
C GLN A 22 -14.54 -30.04 -3.77
N SER A 23 -15.55 -29.40 -3.19
CA SER A 23 -16.54 -28.63 -3.95
C SER A 23 -15.88 -27.46 -4.69
N LYS A 24 -15.09 -26.64 -3.98
CA LYS A 24 -14.49 -25.43 -4.53
C LYS A 24 -13.48 -25.77 -5.63
N ILE A 25 -12.65 -26.80 -5.48
CA ILE A 25 -11.71 -27.20 -6.53
C ILE A 25 -12.44 -27.78 -7.75
N ASN A 26 -13.53 -28.52 -7.55
CA ASN A 26 -14.37 -28.97 -8.66
C ASN A 26 -15.02 -27.80 -9.41
N ASP A 27 -15.52 -26.79 -8.70
CA ASP A 27 -16.06 -25.57 -9.33
C ASP A 27 -14.96 -24.82 -10.11
N TRP A 28 -13.75 -24.73 -9.57
CA TRP A 28 -12.58 -24.19 -10.26
C TRP A 28 -12.25 -24.95 -11.54
N LEU A 29 -12.30 -26.29 -11.51
CA LEU A 29 -12.08 -27.12 -12.70
C LEU A 29 -13.16 -26.90 -13.77
N VAL A 30 -14.42 -26.74 -13.37
CA VAL A 30 -15.52 -26.41 -14.30
C VAL A 30 -15.31 -25.03 -14.92
N MET A 31 -15.06 -24.01 -14.08
CA MET A 31 -14.83 -22.65 -14.54
C MET A 31 -13.61 -22.54 -15.47
N SER A 32 -12.53 -23.25 -15.15
CA SER A 32 -11.33 -23.34 -16.00
C SER A 32 -11.64 -23.90 -17.38
N ARG A 33 -12.50 -24.92 -17.47
CA ARG A 33 -12.88 -25.49 -18.76
C ARG A 33 -13.80 -24.57 -19.57
N LEU A 34 -14.66 -23.79 -18.92
CA LEU A 34 -15.53 -22.81 -19.58
C LEU A 34 -14.75 -21.62 -20.13
N LEU A 35 -13.74 -21.15 -19.38
CA LEU A 35 -12.97 -19.97 -19.75
C LEU A 35 -11.82 -20.28 -20.73
N LEU A 36 -11.11 -21.39 -20.54
CA LEU A 36 -9.83 -21.66 -21.23
C LEU A 36 -9.88 -22.77 -22.29
N GLU A 37 -10.80 -23.72 -22.20
CA GLU A 37 -10.72 -24.97 -23.00
C GLU A 37 -9.30 -25.61 -22.96
N PRO A 38 -8.78 -25.98 -21.77
CA PRO A 38 -7.36 -26.30 -21.59
C PRO A 38 -6.92 -27.54 -22.35
N ASP A 39 -5.73 -27.46 -22.99
CA ASP A 39 -5.06 -28.58 -23.66
C ASP A 39 -3.91 -29.16 -22.81
N LYS A 40 -3.42 -28.39 -21.82
CA LYS A 40 -2.33 -28.77 -20.94
C LYS A 40 -2.72 -28.67 -19.47
N MET A 41 -2.12 -29.52 -18.66
CA MET A 41 -2.14 -29.39 -17.20
C MET A 41 -0.74 -29.55 -16.59
N SER A 42 -0.54 -28.96 -15.42
CA SER A 42 0.63 -29.19 -14.57
C SER A 42 0.16 -29.57 -13.17
N ILE A 43 0.81 -30.60 -12.61
CA ILE A 43 0.57 -31.04 -11.23
C ILE A 43 1.89 -30.97 -10.48
N ASN A 44 1.97 -30.14 -9.45
CA ASN A 44 3.21 -29.90 -8.68
C ASN A 44 4.42 -29.61 -9.60
N GLY A 45 4.19 -28.80 -10.64
CA GLY A 45 5.19 -28.40 -11.62
C GLY A 45 5.48 -29.40 -12.74
N LYS A 46 4.88 -30.60 -12.73
CA LYS A 46 5.02 -31.58 -13.82
C LYS A 46 3.98 -31.36 -14.89
N GLU A 47 4.42 -30.91 -16.06
CA GLU A 47 3.55 -30.67 -17.23
C GLU A 47 3.17 -31.98 -17.94
N GLN A 48 1.92 -32.05 -18.40
CA GLN A 48 1.33 -33.17 -19.13
C GLN A 48 0.10 -32.70 -19.93
N GLU A 49 -0.40 -33.54 -20.83
CA GLU A 49 -1.67 -33.29 -21.54
C GLU A 49 -2.84 -33.24 -20.57
N PHE A 50 -3.85 -32.43 -20.88
CA PHE A 50 -5.03 -32.30 -20.04
C PHE A 50 -5.89 -33.57 -20.03
N GLU A 51 -6.09 -34.16 -18.85
CA GLU A 51 -6.92 -35.35 -18.65
C GLU A 51 -7.92 -35.15 -17.51
N LEU A 52 -9.19 -34.93 -17.87
CA LEU A 52 -10.26 -34.58 -16.93
C LEU A 52 -10.47 -35.64 -15.85
N ASN A 53 -10.47 -36.91 -16.24
CA ASN A 53 -10.76 -38.01 -15.32
C ASN A 53 -9.65 -38.18 -14.28
N GLN A 54 -8.39 -37.97 -14.70
CA GLN A 54 -7.24 -38.00 -13.79
C GLN A 54 -7.37 -36.90 -12.72
N LEU A 55 -7.67 -35.66 -13.13
CA LEU A 55 -7.84 -34.56 -12.18
C LEU A 55 -8.99 -34.79 -11.21
N ARG A 56 -10.16 -35.24 -11.70
CA ARG A 56 -11.31 -35.53 -10.83
C ARG A 56 -10.99 -36.58 -9.77
N GLN A 57 -10.37 -37.68 -10.16
CA GLN A 57 -9.96 -38.74 -9.23
C GLN A 57 -8.97 -38.24 -8.17
N MET A 58 -8.08 -37.32 -8.54
CA MET A 58 -7.17 -36.71 -7.57
C MET A 58 -7.92 -35.80 -6.59
N ILE A 59 -8.85 -34.99 -7.08
CA ILE A 59 -9.64 -34.05 -6.27
C ILE A 59 -10.52 -34.79 -5.25
N GLU A 60 -11.13 -35.92 -5.64
CA GLU A 60 -11.96 -36.75 -4.75
C GLU A 60 -11.20 -37.24 -3.50
N GLY A 61 -9.87 -37.31 -3.56
CA GLY A 61 -9.03 -37.77 -2.46
C GLY A 61 -8.60 -36.69 -1.46
N PHE A 62 -8.94 -35.41 -1.69
CA PHE A 62 -8.42 -34.31 -0.87
C PHE A 62 -9.15 -34.11 0.46
N GLY A 63 -8.36 -33.85 1.50
CA GLY A 63 -8.76 -33.33 2.80
C GLY A 63 -8.05 -32.00 3.14
N THR A 64 -7.59 -31.85 4.39
CA THR A 64 -6.96 -30.61 4.91
C THR A 64 -5.46 -30.72 5.21
N LYS A 65 -4.77 -31.72 4.68
CA LYS A 65 -3.32 -31.96 4.88
C LYS A 65 -2.50 -31.82 3.59
N GLU A 66 -3.17 -31.49 2.52
CA GLU A 66 -2.63 -31.46 1.17
C GLU A 66 -1.85 -30.17 0.94
N ASP A 67 -0.80 -30.32 0.14
CA ASP A 67 -0.06 -29.22 -0.47
C ASP A 67 0.10 -29.57 -1.96
N VAL A 68 -0.80 -29.05 -2.78
CA VAL A 68 -0.90 -29.43 -4.20
C VAL A 68 -1.16 -28.22 -5.07
N TRP A 69 -0.37 -28.12 -6.13
CA TRP A 69 -0.52 -27.14 -7.20
C TRP A 69 -1.09 -27.79 -8.45
N PHE A 70 -2.17 -27.19 -8.97
CA PHE A 70 -2.67 -27.44 -10.29
C PHE A 70 -2.57 -26.19 -11.15
N ARG A 71 -2.18 -26.38 -12.40
CA ARG A 71 -2.26 -25.35 -13.43
C ARG A 71 -2.89 -25.94 -14.67
N LEU A 72 -3.95 -25.32 -15.17
CA LEU A 72 -4.55 -25.60 -16.47
C LEU A 72 -4.24 -24.44 -17.40
N SER A 73 -3.91 -24.72 -18.64
CA SER A 73 -3.53 -23.67 -19.59
C SER A 73 -3.86 -24.07 -21.02
N ASN A 74 -4.02 -23.07 -21.87
CA ASN A 74 -3.95 -23.18 -23.33
C ASN A 74 -2.74 -22.35 -23.82
N GLU A 75 -2.71 -21.94 -25.10
CA GLU A 75 -1.63 -21.10 -25.65
C GLU A 75 -1.52 -19.71 -24.99
N ALA A 76 -2.63 -19.11 -24.53
CA ALA A 76 -2.69 -17.70 -24.12
C ALA A 76 -3.14 -17.45 -22.68
N GLU A 77 -3.85 -18.41 -22.08
CA GLU A 77 -4.58 -18.29 -20.83
C GLU A 77 -4.15 -19.36 -19.81
N GLU A 78 -4.32 -19.04 -18.54
CA GLU A 78 -3.90 -19.88 -17.43
C GLU A 78 -4.89 -19.79 -16.26
N ALA A 79 -5.23 -20.94 -15.68
CA ALA A 79 -5.92 -21.06 -14.41
C ALA A 79 -5.04 -21.88 -13.48
N THR A 80 -4.70 -21.33 -12.32
CA THR A 80 -3.87 -21.98 -11.31
C THR A 80 -4.65 -22.07 -10.01
N VAL A 81 -4.57 -23.21 -9.34
CA VAL A 81 -5.03 -23.37 -7.96
C VAL A 81 -3.95 -24.03 -7.12
N HIS A 82 -3.76 -23.52 -5.91
CA HIS A 82 -2.90 -24.09 -4.88
C HIS A 82 -3.73 -24.36 -3.64
N LEU A 83 -3.82 -25.64 -3.28
CA LEU A 83 -4.38 -26.07 -2.01
C LEU A 83 -3.23 -26.22 -1.01
N MET A 84 -3.32 -25.52 0.12
CA MET A 84 -2.37 -25.61 1.23
C MET A 84 -3.16 -25.73 2.54
N GLY A 85 -3.30 -26.96 3.03
CA GLY A 85 -4.10 -27.24 4.23
C GLY A 85 -5.57 -26.91 4.04
N ASP A 86 -6.07 -25.90 4.76
CA ASP A 86 -7.46 -25.39 4.69
C ASP A 86 -7.59 -24.10 3.86
N THR A 87 -6.52 -23.73 3.13
CA THR A 87 -6.43 -22.51 2.33
C THR A 87 -6.35 -22.86 0.85
N LEU A 88 -7.13 -22.16 0.02
CA LEU A 88 -7.14 -22.31 -1.42
C LEU A 88 -6.75 -20.98 -2.08
N PHE A 89 -5.65 -20.97 -2.81
CA PHE A 89 -5.22 -19.82 -3.60
C PHE A 89 -5.49 -20.06 -5.07
N GLU A 90 -6.06 -19.08 -5.75
CA GLU A 90 -6.39 -19.15 -7.16
C GLU A 90 -5.86 -17.96 -7.92
N LYS A 91 -5.42 -18.23 -9.14
CA LYS A 91 -4.90 -17.25 -10.08
C LYS A 91 -5.46 -17.54 -11.46
N TRP A 92 -5.85 -16.47 -12.16
CA TRP A 92 -6.40 -16.53 -13.50
C TRP A 92 -5.68 -15.52 -14.41
N ILE A 93 -5.34 -15.94 -15.62
CA ILE A 93 -4.92 -15.11 -16.74
C ILE A 93 -5.86 -15.42 -17.89
N ILE A 94 -6.73 -14.47 -18.26
CA ILE A 94 -7.85 -14.69 -19.19
C ILE A 94 -7.74 -13.68 -20.33
N GLN A 95 -7.95 -14.09 -21.58
CA GLN A 95 -8.02 -13.15 -22.71
C GLN A 95 -9.23 -12.22 -22.56
N LYS A 96 -9.07 -10.97 -22.99
CA LYS A 96 -10.11 -9.94 -22.91
C LYS A 96 -11.44 -10.39 -23.54
N SER A 97 -11.41 -11.02 -24.70
CA SER A 97 -12.61 -11.53 -25.40
C SER A 97 -13.35 -12.57 -24.57
N ASN A 98 -12.62 -13.55 -24.02
CA ASN A 98 -13.18 -14.63 -23.21
C ASN A 98 -13.74 -14.11 -21.90
N PHE A 99 -13.02 -13.17 -21.25
CA PHE A 99 -13.51 -12.51 -20.06
C PHE A 99 -14.83 -11.78 -20.33
N HIS A 100 -14.91 -10.92 -21.36
CA HIS A 100 -16.15 -10.18 -21.64
C HIS A 100 -17.33 -11.12 -21.97
N TYR A 101 -17.08 -12.23 -22.66
CA TYR A 101 -18.13 -13.21 -22.95
C TYR A 101 -18.67 -13.87 -21.67
N TRP A 102 -17.78 -14.22 -20.73
CA TRP A 102 -18.12 -14.92 -19.49
C TRP A 102 -18.21 -14.04 -18.25
N GLU A 103 -18.15 -12.71 -18.40
CA GLU A 103 -17.93 -11.76 -17.30
C GLU A 103 -18.91 -11.95 -16.15
N ALA A 104 -20.21 -11.97 -16.46
CA ALA A 104 -21.26 -12.15 -15.46
C ALA A 104 -21.12 -13.47 -14.70
N VAL A 105 -20.78 -14.55 -15.40
CA VAL A 105 -20.62 -15.89 -14.82
C VAL A 105 -19.36 -15.95 -13.96
N TYR A 106 -18.25 -15.38 -14.42
CA TYR A 106 -17.00 -15.35 -13.66
C TYR A 106 -17.11 -14.51 -12.39
N LEU A 107 -17.72 -13.32 -12.48
CA LEU A 107 -17.93 -12.45 -11.33
C LEU A 107 -18.89 -13.06 -10.31
N ASP A 108 -19.93 -13.77 -10.75
CA ASP A 108 -20.83 -14.51 -9.85
C ASP A 108 -20.11 -15.68 -9.16
N TYR A 109 -19.37 -16.47 -9.93
CA TYR A 109 -18.51 -17.53 -9.41
C TYR A 109 -17.55 -17.03 -8.32
N LEU A 110 -16.85 -15.94 -8.57
CA LEU A 110 -15.91 -15.38 -7.61
C LEU A 110 -16.66 -14.89 -6.36
N LYS A 111 -17.75 -14.13 -6.51
CA LYS A 111 -18.53 -13.58 -5.40
C LYS A 111 -19.07 -14.67 -4.47
N ASN A 112 -19.66 -15.73 -5.02
CA ASN A 112 -20.23 -16.82 -4.22
C ASN A 112 -19.18 -17.48 -3.31
N ARG A 113 -17.93 -17.56 -3.78
CA ARG A 113 -16.83 -18.20 -3.04
C ARG A 113 -16.29 -17.28 -1.95
N LEU A 114 -16.26 -15.98 -2.23
CA LEU A 114 -15.83 -14.97 -1.26
C LEU A 114 -16.83 -14.75 -0.12
N ILE A 115 -18.13 -14.92 -0.38
CA ILE A 115 -19.17 -14.78 0.66
C ILE A 115 -18.93 -15.75 1.82
N GLU A 116 -18.52 -16.99 1.52
CA GLU A 116 -18.38 -18.05 2.51
C GLU A 116 -16.98 -18.09 3.14
N HIS A 117 -15.93 -17.97 2.32
CA HIS A 117 -14.55 -18.26 2.74
C HIS A 117 -13.53 -17.21 2.29
N GLY A 118 -13.96 -16.03 1.83
CA GLY A 118 -13.08 -15.04 1.21
C GLY A 118 -12.06 -14.43 2.19
N PHE A 119 -10.77 -14.64 1.93
CA PHE A 119 -9.68 -13.89 2.59
C PHE A 119 -9.46 -12.57 1.85
N PHE A 120 -9.13 -12.66 0.56
CA PHE A 120 -8.94 -11.51 -0.33
C PHE A 120 -9.18 -11.93 -1.77
N ALA A 121 -9.50 -10.97 -2.63
CA ALA A 121 -9.43 -11.15 -4.06
C ALA A 121 -9.19 -9.83 -4.77
N TYR A 122 -8.67 -9.89 -6.00
CA TYR A 122 -8.65 -8.75 -6.90
C TYR A 122 -8.70 -9.20 -8.36
N ILE A 123 -9.19 -8.31 -9.22
CA ILE A 123 -9.21 -8.46 -10.67
C ILE A 123 -8.70 -7.16 -11.29
N ARG A 124 -7.80 -7.27 -12.26
CA ARG A 124 -7.22 -6.13 -12.99
C ARG A 124 -6.72 -6.52 -14.38
N SER A 125 -6.25 -5.54 -15.14
CA SER A 125 -5.47 -5.87 -16.35
C SER A 125 -4.16 -6.56 -15.97
N TYR A 126 -3.78 -7.60 -16.71
CA TYR A 126 -2.48 -8.24 -16.57
C TYR A 126 -1.34 -7.29 -16.95
N GLU A 127 -1.58 -6.36 -17.88
CA GLU A 127 -0.61 -5.33 -18.22
C GLU A 127 -0.41 -4.34 -17.07
N GLU A 128 -1.50 -3.93 -16.40
CA GLU A 128 -1.44 -3.11 -15.19
C GLU A 128 -0.61 -3.80 -14.11
N TYR A 129 -0.89 -5.10 -13.87
CA TYR A 129 -0.14 -5.89 -12.91
C TYR A 129 1.36 -5.85 -13.19
N LEU A 130 1.77 -6.20 -14.42
CA LEU A 130 3.18 -6.22 -14.79
C LEU A 130 3.81 -4.83 -14.67
N TYR A 131 3.12 -3.80 -15.15
CA TYR A 131 3.62 -2.42 -15.15
C TYR A 131 3.79 -1.86 -13.74
N HIS A 132 2.81 -2.07 -12.85
CA HIS A 132 2.87 -1.56 -11.47
C HIS A 132 3.74 -2.42 -10.54
N ASN A 133 4.00 -3.70 -10.85
CA ASN A 133 4.60 -4.64 -9.90
C ASN A 133 5.98 -5.21 -10.30
N THR A 134 6.47 -4.95 -11.51
CA THR A 134 7.81 -5.40 -11.93
C THR A 134 8.85 -4.31 -11.64
N SER A 135 9.70 -4.49 -10.63
CA SER A 135 10.73 -3.51 -10.28
C SER A 135 12.03 -3.67 -11.08
N GLU A 136 12.34 -4.88 -11.53
CA GLU A 136 13.62 -5.19 -12.18
C GLU A 136 13.67 -4.70 -13.63
N LEU A 137 14.70 -3.91 -13.95
CA LEU A 137 14.84 -3.23 -15.24
C LEU A 137 14.83 -4.21 -16.44
N ASP A 138 15.50 -5.35 -16.30
CA ASP A 138 15.59 -6.35 -17.38
C ASP A 138 14.25 -7.04 -17.64
N LYS A 139 13.47 -7.32 -16.59
CA LYS A 139 12.15 -7.93 -16.74
C LYS A 139 11.17 -6.98 -17.43
N ARG A 140 11.27 -5.68 -17.16
CA ARG A 140 10.43 -4.64 -17.80
C ARG A 140 10.62 -4.54 -19.30
N ARG A 141 11.79 -4.93 -19.83
CA ARG A 141 12.06 -4.97 -21.30
C ARG A 141 11.09 -5.87 -22.07
N SER A 142 10.40 -6.79 -21.40
CA SER A 142 9.38 -7.63 -22.01
C SER A 142 8.08 -6.89 -22.35
N PHE A 143 7.86 -5.68 -21.79
CA PHE A 143 6.63 -4.90 -21.98
C PHE A 143 6.81 -3.37 -22.07
N GLU A 144 8.03 -2.84 -21.90
CA GLU A 144 8.36 -1.41 -22.05
C GLU A 144 9.69 -1.19 -22.77
N THR A 145 9.81 -0.03 -23.39
CA THR A 145 11.05 0.46 -24.01
C THR A 145 12.08 0.91 -22.97
N ALA A 146 13.34 1.07 -23.41
CA ALA A 146 14.41 1.55 -22.55
C ALA A 146 14.17 2.98 -22.06
N GLU A 147 13.66 3.82 -22.95
CA GLU A 147 13.32 5.23 -22.73
C GLU A 147 12.18 5.36 -21.72
N GLU A 148 11.10 4.58 -21.88
CA GLU A 148 9.99 4.54 -20.93
C GLU A 148 10.47 4.14 -19.54
N THR A 149 11.26 3.05 -19.45
CA THR A 149 11.80 2.61 -18.16
C THR A 149 12.74 3.64 -17.56
N HIS A 150 13.54 4.36 -18.34
CA HIS A 150 14.48 5.36 -17.83
C HIS A 150 13.76 6.53 -17.15
N ALA A 151 12.61 6.94 -17.67
CA ALA A 151 11.80 8.03 -17.11
C ALA A 151 11.11 7.68 -15.77
N LEU A 152 10.96 6.40 -15.43
CA LEU A 152 10.31 5.99 -14.19
C LEU A 152 11.17 6.32 -12.96
N PRO A 153 10.57 6.56 -11.78
CA PRO A 153 11.32 6.72 -10.54
C PRO A 153 12.16 5.47 -10.22
N LYS A 154 13.29 5.68 -9.54
CA LYS A 154 14.26 4.63 -9.24
C LYS A 154 14.66 4.65 -7.77
N MET A 155 14.93 3.47 -7.24
CA MET A 155 15.45 3.26 -5.88
C MET A 155 16.52 2.16 -5.88
N LYS A 156 17.17 1.94 -4.74
CA LYS A 156 18.04 0.77 -4.55
C LYS A 156 17.21 -0.41 -4.07
N GLY A 157 17.36 -1.54 -4.76
CA GLY A 157 16.81 -2.82 -4.33
C GLY A 157 17.57 -3.39 -3.13
N LEU A 158 17.09 -4.52 -2.60
CA LEU A 158 17.67 -5.19 -1.44
C LEU A 158 19.14 -5.59 -1.64
N ASN A 159 19.54 -5.86 -2.88
CA ASN A 159 20.90 -6.24 -3.25
C ASN A 159 21.80 -5.03 -3.60
N GLY A 160 21.27 -3.80 -3.51
CA GLY A 160 21.95 -2.57 -3.90
C GLY A 160 21.82 -2.19 -5.38
N ASP A 161 21.22 -3.06 -6.21
CA ASP A 161 20.95 -2.79 -7.63
C ASP A 161 19.92 -1.67 -7.81
N VAL A 162 20.00 -0.95 -8.93
CA VAL A 162 19.01 0.07 -9.28
C VAL A 162 17.75 -0.60 -9.83
N VAL A 163 16.61 -0.33 -9.19
CA VAL A 163 15.29 -0.86 -9.58
C VAL A 163 14.28 0.27 -9.72
N VAL A 164 13.14 0.01 -10.37
CA VAL A 164 12.01 0.94 -10.38
C VAL A 164 11.38 1.01 -8.99
N ASP A 165 11.11 2.22 -8.48
CA ASP A 165 10.35 2.38 -7.25
C ASP A 165 8.86 2.20 -7.53
N CYS A 166 8.39 0.96 -7.37
CA CYS A 166 6.99 0.64 -7.61
C CYS A 166 6.02 1.28 -6.61
N ASN A 167 6.48 1.81 -5.46
CA ASN A 167 5.60 2.51 -4.51
C ASN A 167 4.94 3.75 -5.13
N SER A 168 5.58 4.31 -6.17
CA SER A 168 5.05 5.43 -6.96
C SER A 168 3.84 5.07 -7.82
N PHE A 169 3.56 3.78 -8.03
CA PHE A 169 2.48 3.34 -8.90
C PHE A 169 1.18 3.09 -8.12
N PRO A 170 0.04 3.54 -8.67
CA PRO A 170 -1.22 3.50 -7.95
C PRO A 170 -1.83 2.09 -7.87
N GLY A 171 -1.35 1.09 -8.62
CA GLY A 171 -1.79 -0.31 -8.49
C GLY A 171 -0.70 -1.27 -8.02
N TYR A 172 0.30 -0.77 -7.31
CA TYR A 172 1.37 -1.59 -6.73
C TYR A 172 0.87 -2.40 -5.53
N ASP A 173 1.16 -3.70 -5.55
CA ASP A 173 0.86 -4.65 -4.48
C ASP A 173 1.88 -4.50 -3.36
N VAL A 174 1.38 -4.17 -2.18
CA VAL A 174 2.17 -3.99 -0.98
C VAL A 174 1.80 -5.05 0.04
N PHE A 175 2.77 -5.86 0.46
CA PHE A 175 2.53 -6.88 1.49
C PHE A 175 2.81 -6.31 2.88
N TYR A 176 1.80 -6.30 3.74
CA TYR A 176 1.88 -5.77 5.10
C TYR A 176 1.15 -6.67 6.09
N LYS A 177 1.79 -7.05 7.20
CA LYS A 177 1.21 -7.91 8.26
C LYS A 177 0.46 -9.15 7.73
N GLY A 178 0.96 -9.78 6.67
CA GLY A 178 0.38 -10.99 6.08
C GLY A 178 -0.81 -10.77 5.14
N VAL A 179 -1.11 -9.52 4.76
CA VAL A 179 -2.13 -9.20 3.75
C VAL A 179 -1.54 -8.46 2.54
N CYS A 180 -2.25 -8.47 1.42
CA CYS A 180 -1.88 -7.74 0.20
C CYS A 180 -2.73 -6.47 0.06
N LEU A 181 -2.09 -5.31 0.10
CA LEU A 181 -2.70 -4.01 -0.12
C LEU A 181 -2.46 -3.59 -1.56
N THR A 182 -3.52 -3.60 -2.37
CA THR A 182 -3.48 -3.20 -3.78
C THR A 182 -4.62 -2.22 -4.08
N ALA A 183 -4.59 -1.58 -5.24
CA ALA A 183 -5.67 -0.73 -5.72
C ALA A 183 -5.78 -0.89 -7.24
N CYS A 184 -6.83 -1.56 -7.67
CA CYS A 184 -7.04 -1.91 -9.07
C CYS A 184 -8.54 -2.01 -9.36
N TRP A 185 -8.92 -2.40 -10.58
CA TRP A 185 -10.31 -2.36 -11.03
C TRP A 185 -11.33 -2.92 -10.03
N TRP A 186 -11.15 -4.16 -9.61
CA TRP A 186 -12.05 -4.83 -8.68
C TRP A 186 -11.25 -5.48 -7.56
N LEU A 187 -11.66 -5.30 -6.31
CA LEU A 187 -10.98 -5.91 -5.16
C LEU A 187 -11.95 -6.24 -4.03
N PHE A 188 -11.58 -7.23 -3.22
CA PHE A 188 -12.32 -7.69 -2.06
C PHE A 188 -11.39 -7.86 -0.88
N LEU A 189 -11.78 -7.25 0.25
CA LEU A 189 -11.09 -7.32 1.53
C LEU A 189 -11.97 -8.07 2.52
N GLY A 190 -11.57 -9.30 2.87
CA GLY A 190 -12.31 -10.17 3.79
C GLY A 190 -12.05 -9.85 5.27
N GLU A 191 -12.60 -10.70 6.14
CA GLU A 191 -12.45 -10.59 7.61
C GLU A 191 -11.01 -10.34 8.10
N PRO A 192 -9.95 -10.97 7.54
CA PRO A 192 -8.58 -10.76 8.01
C PRO A 192 -8.10 -9.31 7.93
N TYR A 193 -8.69 -8.48 7.06
CA TYR A 193 -8.36 -7.07 6.92
C TYR A 193 -8.90 -6.20 8.07
N LYS A 194 -9.81 -6.71 8.92
CA LYS A 194 -10.31 -5.98 10.08
C LYS A 194 -9.24 -5.65 11.11
N LYS A 195 -8.12 -6.37 11.09
CA LYS A 195 -6.91 -6.06 11.88
C LYS A 195 -6.20 -4.78 11.42
N LEU A 196 -6.54 -4.27 10.24
CA LEU A 196 -5.95 -3.07 9.65
C LEU A 196 -6.99 -1.96 9.48
N PHE A 197 -8.22 -2.32 9.08
CA PHE A 197 -9.25 -1.36 8.74
C PHE A 197 -10.57 -1.71 9.43
N ALA A 198 -11.17 -0.75 10.12
CA ALA A 198 -12.55 -0.87 10.55
C ALA A 198 -13.46 -1.04 9.33
N LYS A 199 -14.44 -1.95 9.37
CA LYS A 199 -15.36 -2.19 8.25
C LYS A 199 -16.06 -0.91 7.77
N GLN A 200 -16.41 -0.03 8.71
CA GLN A 200 -17.06 1.26 8.41
C GLN A 200 -16.14 2.20 7.62
N LEU A 201 -14.84 2.20 7.89
CA LEU A 201 -13.86 2.97 7.09
C LEU A 201 -13.86 2.48 5.64
N LEU A 202 -13.90 1.16 5.43
CA LEU A 202 -13.96 0.56 4.11
C LEU A 202 -15.24 0.96 3.35
N LEU A 203 -16.39 0.97 4.02
CA LEU A 203 -17.67 1.34 3.40
C LEU A 203 -17.82 2.83 3.08
N GLU A 204 -17.01 3.68 3.71
CA GLU A 204 -17.02 5.14 3.53
C GLU A 204 -16.07 5.63 2.43
N ILE A 205 -15.37 4.73 1.74
CA ILE A 205 -14.48 5.08 0.63
C ILE A 205 -15.27 5.79 -0.48
N GLN A 206 -14.74 6.94 -0.89
CA GLN A 206 -15.33 7.81 -1.90
C GLN A 206 -14.56 7.74 -3.21
N GLN A 207 -15.18 8.26 -4.28
CA GLN A 207 -14.59 8.34 -5.62
C GLN A 207 -14.21 6.97 -6.19
N VAL A 208 -15.14 6.03 -6.04
CA VAL A 208 -15.10 4.68 -6.62
C VAL A 208 -16.42 4.45 -7.34
N GLU A 209 -16.43 3.57 -8.35
CA GLU A 209 -17.67 3.21 -9.06
C GLU A 209 -18.64 2.51 -8.11
N ARG A 210 -18.13 1.61 -7.27
CA ARG A 210 -18.96 0.87 -6.31
C ARG A 210 -18.18 0.46 -5.07
N VAL A 211 -18.86 0.52 -3.92
CA VAL A 211 -18.45 -0.10 -2.66
C VAL A 211 -19.65 -0.78 -2.04
N ALA A 212 -19.49 -2.02 -1.59
CA ALA A 212 -20.56 -2.74 -0.91
C ALA A 212 -20.03 -3.92 -0.08
N GLU A 213 -20.85 -4.37 0.87
CA GLU A 213 -20.58 -5.58 1.62
C GLU A 213 -20.71 -6.83 0.74
N LEU A 214 -19.86 -7.83 0.99
CA LEU A 214 -19.92 -9.15 0.37
C LEU A 214 -19.52 -10.20 1.40
N GLY A 215 -20.49 -10.97 1.92
CA GLY A 215 -20.24 -11.87 3.04
C GLY A 215 -19.72 -11.14 4.27
N SER A 216 -18.60 -11.60 4.82
CA SER A 216 -17.92 -10.95 5.96
C SER A 216 -17.05 -9.75 5.56
N GLY A 217 -16.79 -9.54 4.27
CA GLY A 217 -15.89 -8.52 3.75
C GLY A 217 -16.57 -7.34 3.06
N VAL A 218 -15.73 -6.52 2.42
CA VAL A 218 -16.14 -5.39 1.59
C VAL A 218 -15.47 -5.53 0.22
N PHE A 219 -16.24 -5.35 -0.85
CA PHE A 219 -15.70 -5.28 -2.20
C PHE A 219 -15.81 -3.87 -2.77
N PHE A 220 -14.92 -3.59 -3.71
CA PHE A 220 -14.82 -2.32 -4.41
C PHE A 220 -14.68 -2.55 -5.90
N GLU A 221 -15.26 -1.64 -6.66
CA GLU A 221 -15.05 -1.45 -8.07
C GLU A 221 -14.59 0.00 -8.25
N LEU A 222 -13.33 0.22 -8.62
CA LEU A 222 -12.74 1.56 -8.65
C LEU A 222 -13.12 2.33 -9.92
N TYR A 223 -13.32 1.63 -11.03
CA TYR A 223 -13.68 2.17 -12.34
C TYR A 223 -14.39 1.09 -13.17
N LYS A 224 -14.85 1.41 -14.38
CA LYS A 224 -15.80 0.56 -15.13
C LYS A 224 -15.17 -0.59 -15.91
N ASP A 225 -14.02 -0.36 -16.54
CA ASP A 225 -13.38 -1.34 -17.44
C ASP A 225 -11.92 -1.61 -16.99
N PRO A 226 -11.56 -2.85 -16.61
CA PRO A 226 -10.20 -3.19 -16.17
C PRO A 226 -9.12 -2.92 -17.23
N PHE A 227 -9.50 -2.86 -18.51
CA PHE A 227 -8.57 -2.65 -19.62
C PHE A 227 -8.30 -1.16 -19.90
N GLN A 228 -9.02 -0.25 -19.25
CA GLN A 228 -8.84 1.20 -19.32
C GLN A 228 -7.99 1.77 -18.17
N TRP A 229 -7.22 0.93 -17.48
CA TRP A 229 -6.43 1.32 -16.30
C TRP A 229 -5.44 2.47 -16.55
N LYS A 230 -4.96 2.67 -17.79
CA LYS A 230 -4.03 3.74 -18.19
C LYS A 230 -4.69 5.12 -18.28
N GLU A 231 -6.02 5.21 -18.26
CA GLU A 231 -6.70 6.50 -18.28
C GLU A 231 -6.35 7.30 -17.02
N VAL A 232 -6.07 8.59 -17.19
CA VAL A 232 -5.66 9.47 -16.10
C VAL A 232 -6.68 9.46 -14.95
N ALA A 233 -7.97 9.39 -15.28
CA ALA A 233 -9.03 9.27 -14.27
C ALA A 233 -8.93 7.96 -13.47
N ASN A 234 -8.69 6.83 -14.13
CA ASN A 234 -8.63 5.51 -13.49
C ASN A 234 -7.36 5.34 -12.64
N LEU A 235 -6.23 5.89 -13.07
CA LEU A 235 -5.04 6.03 -12.23
C LEU A 235 -5.31 6.92 -11.01
N GLY A 236 -6.10 8.00 -11.20
CA GLY A 236 -6.57 8.87 -10.13
C GLY A 236 -7.42 8.13 -9.10
N PHE A 237 -8.40 7.33 -9.53
CA PHE A 237 -9.24 6.52 -8.62
C PHE A 237 -8.41 5.50 -7.82
N GLN A 238 -7.47 4.81 -8.46
CA GLN A 238 -6.54 3.90 -7.78
C GLN A 238 -5.70 4.66 -6.73
N GLN A 239 -5.15 5.82 -7.08
CA GLN A 239 -4.34 6.62 -6.17
C GLN A 239 -5.15 7.14 -4.98
N LEU A 240 -6.36 7.67 -5.23
CA LEU A 240 -7.27 8.13 -4.19
C LEU A 240 -7.71 7.01 -3.27
N PHE A 241 -7.94 5.81 -3.79
CA PHE A 241 -8.24 4.63 -2.98
C PHE A 241 -7.08 4.31 -2.02
N ARG A 242 -5.84 4.29 -2.53
CA ARG A 242 -4.64 4.08 -1.71
C ARG A 242 -4.48 5.12 -0.62
N ASP A 243 -4.75 6.38 -0.95
CA ASP A 243 -4.57 7.49 -0.03
C ASP A 243 -5.62 7.50 1.06
N GLN A 244 -6.88 7.20 0.72
CA GLN A 244 -7.96 7.06 1.70
C GLN A 244 -7.77 5.90 2.69
N LEU A 245 -7.10 4.82 2.26
CA LEU A 245 -6.72 3.71 3.14
C LEU A 245 -5.34 3.90 3.80
N GLY A 246 -4.60 4.95 3.44
CA GLY A 246 -3.24 5.19 3.93
C GLY A 246 -2.27 4.04 3.65
N ILE A 247 -2.49 3.28 2.57
CA ILE A 247 -1.57 2.21 2.14
C ILE A 247 -0.11 2.69 2.10
N PRO A 248 0.20 3.90 1.57
CA PRO A 248 1.55 4.44 1.59
C PRO A 248 2.21 4.55 2.96
N GLN A 249 1.43 4.73 4.03
CA GLN A 249 1.96 4.86 5.40
C GLN A 249 2.11 3.52 6.09
N LEU A 250 1.22 2.58 5.77
CA LEU A 250 1.25 1.24 6.37
C LEU A 250 2.48 0.46 5.92
N ALA A 251 2.88 0.59 4.66
CA ALA A 251 4.01 -0.15 4.13
C ALA A 251 4.67 0.58 2.96
N TYR A 252 5.69 1.38 3.28
CA TYR A 252 6.65 1.89 2.31
C TYR A 252 7.99 1.16 2.48
N THR A 253 8.54 0.68 1.37
CA THR A 253 9.79 -0.10 1.34
C THR A 253 11.00 0.71 0.85
N ASN A 254 10.77 1.95 0.41
CA ASN A 254 11.82 2.84 -0.08
C ASN A 254 12.62 3.55 1.04
N GLY A 255 12.25 3.34 2.30
CA GLY A 255 12.94 3.87 3.46
C GLY A 255 12.71 5.35 3.77
N VAL A 256 11.98 6.07 2.92
CA VAL A 256 11.79 7.52 3.03
C VAL A 256 10.33 7.97 2.86
N GLY A 257 9.40 7.05 2.56
CA GLY A 257 7.99 7.36 2.35
C GLY A 257 7.70 7.89 0.94
N LEU A 258 6.45 8.26 0.67
CA LEU A 258 6.00 8.79 -0.63
C LEU A 258 6.18 10.31 -0.80
N LEU A 259 6.76 10.99 0.20
CA LEU A 259 7.02 12.44 0.15
C LEU A 259 5.78 13.24 -0.27
N LYS A 260 4.65 12.93 0.36
CA LYS A 260 3.37 13.58 0.12
C LYS A 260 2.52 13.62 1.39
N GLN A 261 1.60 14.58 1.44
CA GLN A 261 0.73 14.75 2.59
C GLN A 261 -0.25 13.59 2.74
N PRO A 262 -0.51 13.15 3.98
CA PRO A 262 -1.42 12.05 4.24
C PRO A 262 -2.89 12.50 4.09
N TYR A 263 -3.75 11.57 3.65
CA TYR A 263 -5.22 11.71 3.69
C TYR A 263 -5.82 11.07 4.94
N ILE A 264 -5.10 10.12 5.52
CA ILE A 264 -5.45 9.44 6.75
C ILE A 264 -4.15 9.08 7.47
N GLU A 265 -4.12 9.16 8.79
CA GLU A 265 -3.00 8.68 9.62
C GLU A 265 -3.48 7.58 10.56
N PHE A 266 -2.58 6.66 10.92
CA PHE A 266 -2.86 5.51 11.79
C PHE A 266 -2.05 5.57 13.08
N ALA A 267 -2.70 5.25 14.19
CA ALA A 267 -2.08 4.87 15.44
C ALA A 267 -2.58 3.46 15.80
N PHE A 268 -1.63 2.52 15.91
CA PHE A 268 -1.92 1.13 16.26
C PHE A 268 -1.51 0.87 17.70
N ASP A 269 -2.42 0.26 18.44
CA ASP A 269 -2.19 -0.44 19.70
C ASP A 269 -2.44 -1.94 19.46
N ASP A 270 -2.14 -2.81 20.42
CA ASP A 270 -2.27 -4.26 20.33
C ASP A 270 -3.67 -4.71 19.87
N THR A 271 -4.69 -3.97 20.29
CA THR A 271 -6.10 -4.33 20.08
C THR A 271 -6.93 -3.20 19.47
N VAL A 272 -6.41 -1.97 19.51
CA VAL A 272 -7.10 -0.75 19.08
C VAL A 272 -6.44 -0.15 17.85
N ILE A 273 -7.25 0.21 16.87
CA ILE A 273 -6.87 0.97 15.68
C ILE A 273 -7.49 2.35 15.82
N GLN A 274 -6.65 3.38 15.92
CA GLN A 274 -7.09 4.75 15.82
C GLN A 274 -6.65 5.34 14.48
N THR A 275 -7.56 6.03 13.80
CA THR A 275 -7.26 6.73 12.56
C THR A 275 -7.72 8.17 12.63
N VAL A 276 -7.01 9.05 11.93
CA VAL A 276 -7.44 10.44 11.69
C VAL A 276 -7.49 10.65 10.20
N GLN A 277 -8.69 10.82 9.63
CA GLN A 277 -8.88 11.11 8.21
C GLN A 277 -9.15 12.60 8.00
N TYR A 278 -8.53 13.16 6.98
CA TYR A 278 -8.57 14.56 6.58
C TYR A 278 -9.62 14.78 5.49
N GLN A 279 -10.53 15.73 5.70
CA GLN A 279 -11.63 16.03 4.77
C GLN A 279 -11.76 17.54 4.51
N ASN A 280 -12.09 17.91 3.26
CA ASN A 280 -12.36 19.30 2.87
C ASN A 280 -13.79 19.75 3.32
N GLU A 281 -14.17 20.99 3.01
CA GLU A 281 -15.50 21.54 3.32
C GLU A 281 -16.67 20.74 2.70
N GLN A 282 -16.42 19.96 1.64
CA GLN A 282 -17.40 19.09 1.00
C GLN A 282 -17.38 17.65 1.56
N PHE A 283 -16.67 17.41 2.67
CA PHE A 283 -16.46 16.09 3.29
C PHE A 283 -15.76 15.07 2.38
N GLN A 284 -15.03 15.54 1.37
CA GLN A 284 -14.21 14.69 0.52
C GLN A 284 -12.81 14.53 1.14
N PRO A 285 -12.22 13.33 1.07
CA PRO A 285 -10.84 13.10 1.49
C PRO A 285 -9.89 14.06 0.79
N THR A 286 -8.95 14.63 1.55
CA THR A 286 -7.98 15.62 1.06
C THR A 286 -6.67 15.51 1.83
N GLU A 287 -5.63 16.14 1.31
CA GLU A 287 -4.38 16.31 2.04
C GLU A 287 -4.59 17.08 3.34
N LYS A 288 -3.85 16.68 4.37
CA LYS A 288 -3.78 17.29 5.70
C LYS A 288 -3.89 18.83 5.67
N ASN A 289 -3.03 19.50 4.91
CA ASN A 289 -2.97 20.97 4.82
C ASN A 289 -4.23 21.66 4.28
N TYR A 290 -5.06 20.95 3.50
CA TYR A 290 -6.31 21.48 2.95
C TYR A 290 -7.55 21.00 3.71
N ALA A 291 -7.36 20.31 4.84
CA ALA A 291 -8.45 19.78 5.64
C ALA A 291 -9.18 20.89 6.39
N SER A 292 -10.51 20.79 6.40
CA SER A 292 -11.40 21.60 7.24
C SER A 292 -12.12 20.75 8.29
N TYR A 293 -12.10 19.43 8.10
CA TYR A 293 -12.67 18.44 8.99
C TYR A 293 -11.67 17.32 9.28
N PHE A 294 -11.66 16.89 10.55
CA PHE A 294 -10.86 15.78 11.05
C PHE A 294 -11.82 14.70 11.56
N VAL A 295 -11.73 13.52 10.96
CA VAL A 295 -12.54 12.36 11.36
C VAL A 295 -11.66 11.37 12.09
N THR A 296 -11.77 11.36 13.41
CA THR A 296 -11.11 10.37 14.26
C THR A 296 -11.99 9.14 14.37
N ARG A 297 -11.46 7.97 14.00
CA ARG A 297 -12.12 6.68 14.22
C ARG A 297 -11.29 5.85 15.17
N THR A 298 -11.94 5.24 16.15
CA THR A 298 -11.32 4.28 17.07
C THR A 298 -12.07 2.97 16.93
N TYR A 299 -11.34 1.89 16.67
CA TYR A 299 -11.85 0.55 16.56
C TYR A 299 -11.10 -0.39 17.49
N ASP A 300 -11.79 -0.97 18.45
CA ASP A 300 -11.25 -2.00 19.34
C ASP A 300 -11.70 -3.37 18.84
N SER A 301 -10.73 -4.18 18.42
CA SER A 301 -10.96 -5.51 17.87
C SER A 301 -11.32 -6.57 18.91
N LEU A 302 -11.03 -6.37 20.20
CA LEU A 302 -11.45 -7.27 21.27
C LEU A 302 -12.92 -7.05 21.66
N THR A 303 -13.34 -5.79 21.75
CA THR A 303 -14.69 -5.44 22.19
C THR A 303 -15.67 -5.18 21.05
N ASP A 304 -15.20 -5.20 19.79
CA ASP A 304 -15.93 -4.81 18.57
C ASP A 304 -16.56 -3.40 18.72
N GLN A 305 -15.90 -2.52 19.46
CA GLN A 305 -16.36 -1.15 19.66
C GLN A 305 -15.79 -0.22 18.60
N TYR A 306 -16.70 0.43 17.87
CA TYR A 306 -16.37 1.46 16.90
C TYR A 306 -16.88 2.82 17.36
N ARG A 307 -15.99 3.83 17.39
CA ARG A 307 -16.33 5.20 17.74
C ARG A 307 -15.83 6.14 16.66
N VAL A 308 -16.66 7.13 16.33
CA VAL A 308 -16.33 8.18 15.37
C VAL A 308 -16.52 9.54 16.03
N ASN A 309 -15.50 10.39 15.90
CA ASN A 309 -15.60 11.80 16.23
C ASN A 309 -15.27 12.61 14.98
N ARG A 310 -16.08 13.63 14.69
CA ARG A 310 -15.85 14.56 13.57
C ARG A 310 -15.75 15.96 14.12
N MET A 311 -14.61 16.60 13.91
CA MET A 311 -14.35 17.96 14.36
C MET A 311 -14.13 18.87 13.15
N LYS A 312 -14.75 20.05 13.15
CA LYS A 312 -14.44 21.14 12.21
C LYS A 312 -13.33 21.99 12.80
N GLY A 313 -12.33 22.33 12.01
CA GLY A 313 -11.24 23.21 12.44
C GLY A 313 -10.11 23.27 11.42
N GLY A 314 -9.08 24.05 11.75
CA GLY A 314 -7.78 23.96 11.10
C GLY A 314 -6.87 22.97 11.83
N LEU A 315 -5.76 22.62 11.19
CA LEU A 315 -4.70 21.85 11.83
C LEU A 315 -4.15 22.63 13.03
N ASN A 316 -4.16 22.01 14.21
CA ASN A 316 -3.45 22.57 15.35
C ASN A 316 -1.96 22.21 15.26
N ALA A 317 -1.12 22.91 16.03
CA ALA A 317 0.32 22.66 16.06
C ALA A 317 0.65 21.20 16.39
N LEU A 318 -0.16 20.56 17.25
CA LEU A 318 0.01 19.16 17.66
C LEU A 318 -0.16 18.14 16.52
N ALA A 319 -0.88 18.50 15.45
CA ALA A 319 -0.99 17.63 14.29
C ALA A 319 0.34 17.53 13.52
N TYR A 320 1.15 18.59 13.52
CA TYR A 320 2.47 18.62 12.85
C TYR A 320 3.62 18.32 13.81
N PHE A 321 3.49 18.73 15.06
CA PHE A 321 4.47 18.57 16.11
C PHE A 321 3.84 17.86 17.31
N PRO A 322 3.77 16.51 17.27
CA PRO A 322 3.05 15.74 18.28
C PRO A 322 3.67 15.84 19.68
N TRP A 323 4.91 16.30 19.80
CA TRP A 323 5.62 16.44 21.06
C TRP A 323 5.90 17.90 21.40
N ILE A 324 5.40 18.32 22.57
CA ILE A 324 5.60 19.66 23.10
C ILE A 324 6.49 19.57 24.35
N ASP A 325 7.60 20.30 24.33
CA ASP A 325 8.43 20.55 25.50
C ASP A 325 8.08 21.96 26.02
N GLU A 326 7.21 22.02 27.02
CA GLU A 326 6.76 23.29 27.63
C GLU A 326 7.89 23.97 28.41
N GLU A 327 8.90 23.24 28.92
CA GLU A 327 10.01 23.84 29.68
C GLU A 327 10.97 24.59 28.77
N SER A 328 11.24 24.03 27.59
CA SER A 328 12.12 24.65 26.58
C SER A 328 11.37 25.47 25.52
N GLU A 329 10.03 25.54 25.61
CA GLU A 329 9.14 26.16 24.61
C GLU A 329 9.41 25.63 23.19
N ARG A 330 9.42 24.29 23.03
CA ARG A 330 9.70 23.62 21.75
C ARG A 330 8.57 22.73 21.28
N MET A 331 8.34 22.77 19.97
CA MET A 331 7.46 21.86 19.24
C MET A 331 8.32 20.90 18.44
N MET A 332 8.12 19.60 18.63
CA MET A 332 8.98 18.57 18.07
C MET A 332 8.22 17.61 17.16
N ASN A 333 8.79 17.36 15.99
CA ASN A 333 8.41 16.29 15.08
C ASN A 333 9.66 15.45 14.76
N TYR A 334 9.47 14.17 14.44
CA TYR A 334 10.57 13.33 14.01
C TYR A 334 10.19 12.34 12.91
N HIS A 335 11.19 12.00 12.10
CA HIS A 335 11.08 10.94 11.10
C HIS A 335 12.31 10.03 11.14
N ILE A 336 12.09 8.74 10.93
CA ILE A 336 13.15 7.75 10.75
C ILE A 336 13.28 7.52 9.24
N LEU A 337 14.44 7.85 8.68
CA LEU A 337 14.71 7.77 7.26
C LEU A 337 15.87 6.82 7.00
N TYR A 338 15.83 6.09 5.89
CA TYR A 338 16.92 5.22 5.41
C TYR A 338 17.47 5.74 4.07
N PRO A 339 18.24 6.84 4.08
CA PRO A 339 18.78 7.46 2.86
C PRO A 339 19.60 6.51 1.99
N GLU A 340 20.18 5.47 2.56
CA GLU A 340 20.94 4.45 1.83
C GLU A 340 20.11 3.67 0.81
N LEU A 341 18.78 3.61 0.96
CA LEU A 341 17.84 2.97 0.02
C LEU A 341 17.49 3.85 -1.17
N THR A 342 17.84 5.13 -1.12
CA THR A 342 17.61 6.10 -2.19
C THR A 342 18.85 6.24 -3.10
N LEU A 343 18.63 6.75 -4.31
CA LEU A 343 19.73 7.06 -5.23
C LEU A 343 20.40 8.41 -4.93
N ASP A 344 19.64 9.36 -4.39
CA ASP A 344 20.04 10.74 -4.11
C ASP A 344 20.53 10.95 -2.68
N LYS A 345 20.79 9.85 -1.94
CA LYS A 345 21.23 9.88 -0.54
C LYS A 345 20.24 10.60 0.38
N GLY A 346 18.95 10.50 0.07
CA GLY A 346 17.84 11.01 0.88
C GLY A 346 17.54 12.48 0.66
N LEU A 347 18.19 13.13 -0.32
CA LEU A 347 18.06 14.56 -0.57
C LEU A 347 16.60 15.01 -0.73
N ALA A 348 15.83 14.34 -1.60
CA ALA A 348 14.42 14.66 -1.82
C ALA A 348 13.58 14.50 -0.54
N ALA A 349 13.90 13.49 0.28
CA ALA A 349 13.22 13.28 1.55
C ALA A 349 13.55 14.37 2.56
N PHE A 350 14.82 14.75 2.68
CA PHE A 350 15.25 15.83 3.56
C PHE A 350 14.59 17.14 3.17
N GLU A 351 14.59 17.48 1.88
CA GLU A 351 13.90 18.66 1.38
C GLU A 351 12.41 18.62 1.73
N TYR A 352 11.73 17.51 1.42
CA TYR A 352 10.29 17.37 1.67
C TYR A 352 9.93 17.60 3.13
N TYR A 353 10.54 16.88 4.08
CA TYR A 353 10.18 16.98 5.50
C TYR A 353 10.57 18.33 6.10
N ILE A 354 11.67 18.93 5.65
CA ILE A 354 12.08 20.27 6.06
C ILE A 354 11.06 21.30 5.61
N ARG A 355 10.68 21.27 4.33
CA ARG A 355 9.68 22.20 3.77
C ARG A 355 8.34 22.01 4.44
N ASP A 356 7.88 20.77 4.58
CA ASP A 356 6.61 20.44 5.23
C ASP A 356 6.53 20.97 6.67
N SER A 357 7.63 20.87 7.42
CA SER A 357 7.67 21.37 8.80
C SER A 357 7.84 22.89 8.89
N LEU A 358 8.60 23.50 7.98
CA LEU A 358 8.89 24.94 8.01
C LEU A 358 7.73 25.77 7.48
N GLU A 359 7.15 25.34 6.35
CA GLU A 359 6.12 26.09 5.61
C GLU A 359 4.74 25.98 6.27
N PHE A 360 4.58 25.11 7.28
CA PHE A 360 3.37 25.02 8.08
C PHE A 360 3.13 26.28 8.91
N GLU A 361 1.99 26.94 8.69
CA GLU A 361 1.58 28.10 9.47
C GLU A 361 0.89 27.69 10.77
N ILE A 362 1.55 27.99 11.91
CA ILE A 362 0.98 27.76 13.23
C ILE A 362 -0.09 28.81 13.51
N GLN A 363 -1.35 28.41 13.34
CA GLN A 363 -2.51 29.27 13.65
C GLN A 363 -2.83 29.33 15.16
N ASP A 364 -2.30 28.39 15.95
CA ASP A 364 -2.53 28.32 17.39
C ASP A 364 -1.72 29.38 18.14
N GLN A 365 -2.40 30.37 18.71
CA GLN A 365 -1.77 31.45 19.46
C GLN A 365 -0.95 30.96 20.65
N ARG A 366 -1.28 29.79 21.22
CA ARG A 366 -0.54 29.23 22.37
C ARG A 366 0.92 28.94 22.02
N TYR A 367 1.19 28.51 20.80
CA TYR A 367 2.51 28.02 20.38
C TYR A 367 3.22 29.00 19.44
N LYS A 368 2.71 30.22 19.32
CA LYS A 368 3.25 31.23 18.40
C LYS A 368 4.73 31.53 18.65
N ASP A 369 5.15 31.52 19.93
CA ASP A 369 6.51 31.82 20.35
C ASP A 369 7.38 30.55 20.52
N TYR A 370 6.80 29.36 20.31
CA TYR A 370 7.52 28.10 20.46
C TYR A 370 8.46 27.88 19.27
N THR A 371 9.62 27.30 19.54
CA THR A 371 10.58 26.93 18.49
C THR A 371 10.20 25.59 17.87
N ALA A 372 9.98 25.55 16.56
CA ALA A 372 9.77 24.31 15.82
C ALA A 372 11.09 23.53 15.65
N VAL A 373 11.05 22.23 15.91
CA VAL A 373 12.19 21.33 15.83
C VAL A 373 11.81 20.07 15.04
N LEU A 374 12.56 19.80 13.98
CA LEU A 374 12.45 18.59 13.19
C LEU A 374 13.66 17.69 13.45
N GLN A 375 13.41 16.46 13.89
CA GLN A 375 14.45 15.45 14.10
C GLN A 375 14.42 14.39 12.99
N LEU A 376 15.49 14.29 12.20
CA LEU A 376 15.63 13.28 11.16
C LEU A 376 16.62 12.22 11.62
N PHE A 377 16.11 11.05 11.98
CA PHE A 377 16.92 9.92 12.40
C PHE A 377 17.42 9.14 11.20
N ILE A 378 18.72 9.23 10.93
CA ILE A 378 19.39 8.56 9.81
C ILE A 378 20.49 7.61 10.30
N PRO A 379 20.85 6.56 9.55
CA PRO A 379 21.89 5.64 9.97
C PRO A 379 23.25 6.32 10.05
N LYS A 380 24.09 5.90 11.01
CA LYS A 380 25.43 6.46 11.21
C LYS A 380 26.28 6.58 9.93
N LYS A 381 26.14 5.62 9.00
CA LYS A 381 26.87 5.63 7.73
C LYS A 381 26.50 6.81 6.83
N ALA A 382 25.25 7.28 6.88
CA ALA A 382 24.78 8.40 6.06
C ALA A 382 25.45 9.74 6.41
N PHE A 383 26.00 9.90 7.62
CA PHE A 383 26.75 11.10 8.01
C PHE A 383 28.12 11.23 7.31
N LEU A 384 28.70 10.12 6.84
CA LEU A 384 30.01 10.13 6.17
C LEU A 384 29.93 10.77 4.78
N ASP A 385 28.79 10.63 4.11
CA ASP A 385 28.54 11.07 2.74
C ASP A 385 27.23 11.90 2.68
N PHE A 386 27.07 12.80 3.65
CA PHE A 386 25.88 13.63 3.78
C PHE A 386 25.84 14.70 2.65
N PRO A 387 24.75 14.82 1.88
CA PRO A 387 24.65 15.70 0.71
C PRO A 387 24.39 17.17 1.10
N LEU A 388 25.36 17.78 1.80
CA LEU A 388 25.19 19.12 2.39
C LEU A 388 25.02 20.22 1.33
N GLU A 389 25.86 20.22 0.30
CA GLU A 389 25.87 21.29 -0.70
C GLU A 389 24.65 21.19 -1.63
N GLU A 390 24.25 19.96 -1.96
CA GLU A 390 23.02 19.69 -2.68
C GLU A 390 21.79 20.11 -1.86
N LEU A 391 21.77 19.83 -0.55
CA LEU A 391 20.68 20.26 0.34
C LEU A 391 20.58 21.79 0.40
N LYS A 392 21.70 22.50 0.50
CA LYS A 392 21.72 23.98 0.44
C LYS A 392 21.20 24.50 -0.91
N SER A 393 21.51 23.80 -1.99
CA SER A 393 21.08 24.19 -3.34
C SER A 393 19.56 24.07 -3.53
N VAL A 394 18.96 22.97 -3.05
CA VAL A 394 17.51 22.76 -3.14
C VAL A 394 16.73 23.66 -2.16
N LEU A 395 17.34 24.04 -1.03
CA LEU A 395 16.78 24.97 -0.03
C LEU A 395 17.30 26.41 -0.20
N LYS A 396 17.64 26.83 -1.43
CA LYS A 396 18.24 28.16 -1.71
C LYS A 396 17.37 29.36 -1.33
N ASP A 397 16.07 29.16 -1.16
CA ASP A 397 15.10 30.15 -0.69
C ASP A 397 15.12 30.32 0.84
N MET A 398 15.92 29.53 1.56
CA MET A 398 16.05 29.55 3.02
C MET A 398 17.44 29.99 3.43
N THR A 399 17.54 30.73 4.55
CA THR A 399 18.82 31.03 5.17
C THR A 399 19.22 29.88 6.09
N ILE A 400 20.37 29.25 5.80
CA ILE A 400 20.86 28.08 6.53
C ILE A 400 21.99 28.50 7.46
N HIS A 401 21.72 28.51 8.76
CA HIS A 401 22.72 28.70 9.79
C HIS A 401 23.12 27.34 10.36
N GLN A 402 24.34 26.88 10.06
CA GLN A 402 24.85 25.66 10.69
C GLN A 402 25.11 25.92 12.17
N VAL A 403 24.38 25.22 13.03
CA VAL A 403 24.45 25.39 14.49
C VAL A 403 25.54 24.50 15.08
N SER A 404 25.58 23.22 14.68
CA SER A 404 26.60 22.28 15.19
C SER A 404 26.78 21.06 14.28
N ARG A 405 27.99 20.49 14.31
CA ARG A 405 28.32 19.20 13.67
C ARG A 405 29.14 18.35 14.64
N LYS A 406 28.66 17.13 14.90
CA LYS A 406 29.36 16.08 15.65
C LYS A 406 29.40 14.81 14.80
N ASN A 407 30.12 13.79 15.26
CA ASN A 407 30.28 12.53 14.51
C ASN A 407 28.98 11.74 14.31
N ASP A 408 27.94 12.04 15.09
CA ASP A 408 26.67 11.31 15.16
C ASP A 408 25.44 12.23 15.11
N SER A 409 25.65 13.52 14.80
CA SER A 409 24.59 14.51 14.71
C SER A 409 25.00 15.75 13.93
N LEU A 410 24.04 16.33 13.22
CA LEU A 410 24.21 17.56 12.45
C LEU A 410 22.97 18.42 12.67
N THR A 411 23.14 19.69 13.08
CA THR A 411 22.01 20.58 13.36
C THR A 411 22.12 21.89 12.59
N PHE A 412 21.02 22.25 11.94
CA PHE A 412 20.81 23.48 11.22
C PHE A 412 19.71 24.30 11.87
N SER A 413 19.83 25.61 11.75
CA SER A 413 18.78 26.58 11.99
C SER A 413 18.41 27.14 10.62
N LEU A 414 17.16 26.96 10.23
CA LEU A 414 16.63 27.37 8.94
C LEU A 414 15.66 28.53 9.15
N GLU A 415 15.82 29.58 8.34
CA GLU A 415 14.96 30.75 8.36
C GLU A 415 14.39 31.02 6.97
N LYS A 416 13.07 31.17 6.89
CA LYS A 416 12.34 31.59 5.67
C LYS A 416 11.28 32.60 6.10
N GLU A 417 11.41 33.84 5.63
CA GLU A 417 10.54 34.95 6.04
C GLU A 417 10.45 35.10 7.57
N SER A 418 9.28 34.91 8.19
CA SER A 418 9.08 34.94 9.64
C SER A 418 9.10 33.55 10.29
N GLN A 419 9.33 32.48 9.53
CA GLN A 419 9.33 31.10 10.01
C GLN A 419 10.76 30.65 10.33
N HIS A 420 10.89 29.93 11.44
CA HIS A 420 12.14 29.38 11.94
C HIS A 420 11.99 27.89 12.26
N LEU A 421 12.93 27.07 11.80
CA LEU A 421 12.97 25.63 12.08
C LEU A 421 14.37 25.19 12.46
N ILE A 422 14.48 24.49 13.59
CA ILE A 422 15.70 23.76 13.95
C ILE A 422 15.60 22.35 13.37
N VAL A 423 16.53 21.98 12.50
CA VAL A 423 16.60 20.64 11.91
C VAL A 423 17.80 19.90 12.47
N SER A 424 17.55 18.77 13.13
CA SER A 424 18.59 17.92 13.71
C SER A 424 18.60 16.55 13.03
N PHE A 425 19.66 16.24 12.31
CA PHE A 425 19.98 14.89 11.88
C PHE A 425 20.66 14.15 13.01
N ILE A 426 20.16 12.96 13.37
CA ILE A 426 20.62 12.20 14.54
C ILE A 426 20.82 10.72 14.16
N ASP A 427 21.85 10.07 14.69
CA ASP A 427 22.03 8.61 14.54
C ASP A 427 20.78 7.86 15.05
N GLN A 428 20.17 7.04 14.19
CA GLN A 428 19.03 6.18 14.52
C GLN A 428 19.23 5.32 15.77
N LYS A 429 20.47 4.92 16.10
CA LYS A 429 20.74 4.16 17.33
C LYS A 429 20.37 4.90 18.61
N LYS A 430 20.22 6.23 18.55
CA LYS A 430 19.76 7.04 19.68
C LYS A 430 18.24 6.98 19.86
N VAL A 431 17.49 6.59 18.84
CA VAL A 431 16.04 6.27 18.95
C VAL A 431 15.86 5.02 19.80
N SER A 432 16.72 4.00 19.61
CA SER A 432 16.66 2.73 20.34
C SER A 432 16.81 2.89 21.86
N ALA A 433 17.50 3.95 22.30
CA ALA A 433 17.69 4.26 23.71
C ALA A 433 16.51 5.04 24.33
N LYS A 434 15.67 5.69 23.51
CA LYS A 434 14.41 6.33 23.94
C LYS A 434 13.22 5.38 23.82
N ASN A 435 13.14 4.57 22.78
CA ASN A 435 12.04 3.60 22.59
C ASN A 435 12.04 2.47 23.63
N GLN A 436 13.12 2.25 24.41
CA GLN A 436 13.05 1.36 25.57
C GLN A 436 12.17 1.92 26.72
N LEU A 437 11.86 3.22 26.71
CA LEU A 437 10.88 3.83 27.62
C LEU A 437 9.45 3.77 27.03
N ASP A 438 9.30 3.88 25.70
CA ASP A 438 7.98 3.88 25.03
C ASP A 438 7.46 2.47 24.62
N ILE A 439 8.28 1.42 24.72
CA ILE A 439 7.84 0.01 24.54
C ILE A 439 7.40 -0.62 25.88
N LEU A 440 7.44 0.14 26.98
CA LEU A 440 6.95 -0.30 28.30
C LEU A 440 5.65 0.41 28.75
N GLU A 441 5.13 1.36 27.95
CA GLU A 441 3.81 1.97 28.16
C GLU A 441 3.15 2.35 26.80
N ILE A 442 2.85 1.36 25.95
CA ILE A 442 1.63 1.31 25.13
C ILE A 442 1.16 -0.14 25.18
#